data_AF-A0A0M3IZ32-F1
#
_entry.id   AF-A0A0M3IZ32-F1
#
_cell.length_a   1.000
_cell.length_b   1.000
_cell.length_c   1.000
_cell.angle_alpha   90.00
_cell.angle_beta   90.00
_cell.angle_gamma   90.00
#
_symmetry.space_group_name_H-M   'P 1'
#
loop_
_entity.id
_entity.type
_entity.pdbx_description
1 polymer ?
#
loop_
_entity_poly.entity_id
_entity_poly.type
_entity_poly.pdbx_seq_one_letter_code
_entity_poly.pdbx_strand_id
1 'polypeptide(L)' 'LAPDVGPCLEYNMRWFYNSQSGLCEQFTYGSCGGNTNNFIDKQTCEAKCQSGSFHLTSGLFSYLLTYCYYSYIIISN' A
#
# COMPACT_ATOMS: atom_id res chain seq x y z
N LEU A 1 13.45 1.48 1.73
CA LEU A 1 14.32 1.77 2.90
C LEU A 1 14.16 0.63 3.89
N ALA A 2 15.24 0.14 4.50
CA ALA A 2 15.14 -0.83 5.59
C ALA A 2 14.48 -0.20 6.83
N PRO A 3 13.86 -0.99 7.73
CA PRO A 3 13.38 -0.48 9.01
C PRO A 3 14.57 0.01 9.85
N ASP A 4 14.37 1.10 10.59
CA ASP A 4 15.40 1.71 11.44
C ASP A 4 14.85 1.95 12.85
N VAL A 5 15.43 1.27 13.83
CA VAL A 5 15.02 1.31 15.23
C VAL A 5 15.29 2.68 15.85
N GLY A 6 16.31 3.40 15.38
CA GLY A 6 16.80 4.62 16.02
C GLY A 6 17.56 4.36 17.33
N PRO A 7 18.12 5.41 17.96
CA PRO A 7 19.02 5.28 19.11
C PRO A 7 18.31 5.22 20.47
N CYS A 8 17.04 5.59 20.55
CA CYS A 8 16.28 5.59 21.81
C CYS A 8 15.81 4.17 22.20
N LEU A 9 15.50 3.98 23.48
CA LEU A 9 15.21 2.66 24.08
C LEU A 9 13.74 2.50 24.52
N GLU A 10 12.86 3.40 24.08
CA GLU A 10 11.44 3.30 24.35
C GLU A 10 10.76 2.57 23.19
N TYR A 11 10.53 1.27 23.36
CA TYR A 11 10.14 0.41 22.26
C TYR A 11 8.63 0.44 21.99
N ASN A 12 8.29 0.77 20.75
CA ASN A 12 6.94 0.74 20.24
C ASN A 12 6.87 -0.08 18.95
N MET A 13 5.79 -0.82 18.74
CA MET A 13 5.54 -1.50 17.47
C MET A 13 5.12 -0.50 16.42
N ARG A 14 5.79 -0.52 15.26
CA ARG A 14 5.51 0.31 14.09
C ARG A 14 5.45 -0.54 12.85
N TRP A 15 4.93 0.02 11.77
CA TRP A 15 4.85 -0.60 10.46
C TRP A 15 5.89 0.01 9.52
N PHE A 16 6.53 -0.82 8.70
CA PHE A 16 7.39 -0.38 7.60
C PHE A 16 6.99 -1.13 6.33
N TYR A 17 7.21 -0.52 5.18
CA TYR A 17 7.02 -1.20 3.90
C TYR A 17 8.26 -2.03 3.56
N ASN A 18 8.07 -3.34 3.43
CA ASN A 18 9.08 -4.26 2.94
C ASN A 18 8.96 -4.39 1.41
N SER A 19 9.92 -3.83 0.68
CA SER A 19 9.92 -3.87 -0.79
C SER A 19 10.25 -5.24 -1.37
N GLN A 20 10.78 -6.17 -0.58
CA GLN A 20 11.05 -7.55 -1.04
C GLN A 20 9.78 -8.40 -1.05
N SER A 21 8.97 -8.29 0.01
CA SER A 21 7.67 -8.98 0.09
C SER A 21 6.53 -8.19 -0.57
N GLY A 22 6.71 -6.87 -0.75
CA GLY A 22 5.65 -5.97 -1.20
C GLY A 22 4.61 -5.68 -0.10
N LEU A 23 4.91 -6.01 1.15
CA LEU A 23 3.98 -5.96 2.27
C LEU A 23 4.39 -4.93 3.32
N CYS A 24 3.41 -4.39 4.03
CA CYS A 24 3.65 -3.67 5.27
C CYS A 24 3.82 -4.66 6.42
N GLU A 25 5.00 -4.65 7.03
CA GLU A 25 5.42 -5.56 8.09
C GLU A 25 5.70 -4.78 9.38
N GLN A 26 5.63 -5.46 10.53
CA GLN A 26 5.90 -4.82 11.82
C GLN A 26 7.38 -4.83 12.15
N PHE A 27 7.83 -3.78 12.84
CA PHE A 27 9.17 -3.72 13.43
C PHE A 27 9.13 -2.93 14.75
N THR A 28 10.17 -3.14 15.56
CA THR A 28 10.36 -2.40 16.82
C THR A 28 11.03 -1.06 16.55
N TYR A 29 10.43 0.03 17.02
CA TYR A 29 10.96 1.38 16.93
C TYR A 29 11.28 1.92 18.32
N GLY A 30 12.46 2.52 18.50
CA GLY A 30 12.95 3.07 19.77
C GLY A 30 12.34 4.41 20.19
N SER A 31 11.34 4.93 19.46
CA SER A 31 10.63 6.19 19.71
C SER A 31 11.36 7.50 19.42
N CYS A 32 12.61 7.46 18.93
CA CYS A 32 13.27 8.63 18.36
C CYS A 32 14.19 8.26 17.20
N GLY A 33 14.52 9.23 16.34
CA GLY A 33 15.36 9.01 15.16
C GLY A 33 14.65 8.17 14.10
N GLY A 34 15.37 7.20 13.53
CA GLY A 34 14.84 6.34 12.48
C GLY A 34 14.77 7.02 11.12
N ASN A 35 13.95 6.46 10.23
CA ASN A 35 13.71 6.99 8.90
C ASN A 35 12.20 7.09 8.58
N THR A 36 11.88 7.61 7.39
CA THR A 36 10.50 7.89 6.97
C THR A 36 9.67 6.65 6.61
N ASN A 37 10.29 5.46 6.54
CA ASN A 37 9.58 4.18 6.36
C ASN A 37 9.13 3.63 7.73
N ASN A 38 8.33 4.44 8.44
CA ASN A 38 7.86 4.17 9.79
C ASN A 38 6.44 4.74 9.94
N PHE A 39 5.47 3.86 10.18
CA PHE A 39 4.06 4.19 10.25
C PHE A 39 3.45 3.66 11.55
N ILE A 40 2.47 4.39 12.08
CA ILE A 40 1.78 4.01 13.32
C ILE A 40 0.84 2.84 13.06
N ASP A 41 0.15 2.86 11.93
CA ASP A 41 -0.87 1.89 11.53
C ASP A 41 -0.55 1.25 10.18
N LYS A 42 -1.03 0.02 10.00
CA LYS A 42 -0.85 -0.78 8.80
C LYS A 42 -1.47 -0.09 7.58
N GLN A 43 -2.67 0.45 7.74
CA GLN A 43 -3.45 1.05 6.67
C GLN A 43 -2.75 2.25 6.06
N THR A 44 -2.12 3.11 6.86
CA THR A 44 -1.34 4.25 6.38
C THR A 44 -0.09 3.79 5.64
N CYS A 45 0.59 2.74 6.11
CA CYS A 45 1.70 2.14 5.38
C CYS A 45 1.25 1.62 4.02
N GLU A 46 0.16 0.83 3.98
CA GLU A 46 -0.37 0.23 2.75
C GLU A 46 -0.85 1.32 1.79
N ALA A 47 -1.60 2.30 2.26
CA ALA A 47 -2.06 3.43 1.45
C ALA A 47 -0.90 4.26 0.88
N LYS A 48 0.23 4.38 1.59
CA LYS A 48 1.38 5.14 1.09
C LYS A 48 2.25 4.34 0.12
N CYS A 49 2.39 3.03 0.35
CA CYS A 49 3.41 2.23 -0.32
C CYS A 49 2.87 1.15 -1.26
N GLN A 50 1.66 0.64 -1.02
CA GLN A 50 1.00 -0.38 -1.85
C GLN A 50 0.02 0.20 -2.88
N SER A 51 -0.18 1.51 -2.91
CA SER A 51 -1.05 2.17 -3.91
C SER A 51 -0.57 2.01 -5.36
N GLY A 52 0.66 1.55 -5.58
CA GLY A 52 1.16 1.15 -6.90
C GLY A 52 0.77 -0.27 -7.32
N SER A 53 0.29 -1.11 -6.39
CA SER A 53 -0.07 -2.51 -6.64
C SER A 53 -1.52 -2.68 -7.13
N PHE A 54 -2.33 -1.61 -7.05
CA PHE A 54 -3.71 -1.59 -7.55
C PHE A 54 -3.85 -0.94 -8.95
N HIS A 55 -2.77 -0.93 -9.73
CA HIS A 55 -2.81 -0.73 -11.18
C HIS A 55 -2.60 -2.03 -11.98
N LEU A 56 -2.88 -3.19 -11.38
CA LEU A 56 -3.17 -4.43 -12.12
C LEU A 56 -4.69 -4.65 -12.30
N THR A 57 -5.51 -3.63 -12.05
CA THR A 57 -6.94 -3.60 -12.44
C THR A 57 -7.19 -2.89 -13.77
N SER A 58 -6.13 -2.53 -14.52
CA SER A 58 -6.22 -2.11 -15.92
C SER A 58 -6.91 -3.15 -16.82
N GLY A 59 -7.10 -4.39 -16.34
CA GLY A 59 -7.98 -5.39 -16.97
C GLY A 59 -9.47 -5.23 -16.63
N LEU A 60 -9.84 -4.94 -15.38
CA LEU A 60 -11.25 -4.90 -14.96
C LEU A 60 -11.94 -3.56 -15.26
N PHE A 61 -11.19 -2.45 -15.20
CA PHE A 61 -11.73 -1.15 -15.59
C PHE A 61 -12.01 -1.10 -17.10
N SER A 62 -11.14 -1.71 -17.90
CA SER A 62 -11.36 -1.94 -19.33
C SER A 62 -12.57 -2.84 -19.57
N TYR A 63 -12.69 -3.97 -18.85
CA TYR A 63 -13.79 -4.91 -19.02
C TYR A 63 -15.16 -4.29 -18.67
N LEU A 64 -15.25 -3.50 -17.60
CA LEU A 64 -16.48 -2.80 -17.22
C LEU A 64 -16.84 -1.69 -18.21
N LEU A 65 -15.86 -0.92 -18.70
CA LEU A 65 -16.10 0.11 -19.73
C LEU A 65 -16.52 -0.52 -21.07
N THR A 66 -15.89 -1.62 -21.48
CA THR A 66 -16.27 -2.38 -22.68
C THR A 66 -17.66 -3.02 -22.52
N TYR A 67 -17.97 -3.66 -21.38
CA TYR A 67 -19.27 -4.27 -21.12
C TYR A 67 -20.40 -3.22 -21.06
N CYS A 68 -20.18 -2.07 -20.42
CA CYS A 68 -21.13 -0.95 -20.45
C CYS A 68 -21.34 -0.41 -21.88
N TYR A 69 -20.28 -0.25 -22.68
CA TYR A 69 -20.38 0.22 -24.06
C TYR A 69 -21.18 -0.75 -24.95
N TYR A 70 -20.89 -2.06 -24.87
CA TYR A 70 -21.67 -3.07 -25.60
C TYR A 70 -23.13 -3.13 -25.12
N SER A 71 -23.38 -2.99 -23.81
CA SER A 71 -24.74 -3.01 -23.27
C SER A 71 -25.57 -1.80 -23.74
N TYR A 72 -24.96 -0.61 -23.85
CA TYR A 72 -25.59 0.58 -24.42
C TYR A 72 -25.96 0.41 -25.90
N ILE A 73 -25.09 -0.22 -26.70
CA ILE A 73 -25.35 -0.51 -28.12
C ILE A 73 -26.52 -1.49 -28.30
N ILE A 74 -26.61 -2.54 -27.47
CA ILE A 74 -27.68 -3.54 -27.54
C ILE A 74 -29.06 -2.94 -27.18
N ILE A 75 -29.12 -1.96 -26.28
CA ILE A 75 -30.38 -1.30 -25.89
C ILE A 75 -30.85 -0.28 -26.96
N SER A 76 -29.97 0.12 -27.87
CA SER A 76 -30.23 1.14 -28.90
C SER A 76 -30.48 0.56 -30.32
N ASN A 77 -30.60 -0.77 -30.46
CA ASN A 77 -31.08 -1.49 -31.65
C ASN A 77 -32.34 -2.27 -31.32
#